data_AF-A0A8T3DEY7-F1
#
_entry.id   AF-A0A8T3DEY7-F1
#
_cell.length_a   1.000
_cell.length_b   1.000
_cell.length_c   1.000
_cell.angle_alpha   90.00
_cell.angle_beta   90.00
_cell.angle_gamma   90.00
#
_symmetry.space_group_name_H-M   'P 1'
#
loop_
_entity.id
_entity.type
_entity.pdbx_description
1 polymer ?
#
loop_
_entity_poly.entity_id
_entity_poly.type
_entity_poly.pdbx_seq_one_letter_code
_entity_poly.pdbx_strand_id
1 'polypeptide(L)'
;MSLGVNNRDATKDLEEKICAFVMSKGEGAKLKAMEIAKGVGLTAAKDVNKTLYALRKAKRLQLLQSTTNNPPLWSLSGPTEPTTDEAANPNVTPSETRILSFLRSQRGEKGVTVLEICRKLKLERTPVNSQLYQMRKVGAVEVSESSPPEWKCTGDGISKNEKENSDSSLFKNQSETWGSSDSESSSTLQSAVSRIFSDFDVQTAEELGEGGFGTVHKVQQMFDKKNYAIKVVSFTEDSLREVKALANFDHPNIVRYYTTWKEEHHPFPRARHASSEATDLSENEDDQQCSSDNYNSLKTPKTYLCIQMEFCSEGTLRKWIDERNEKEEDICRDKALSIFQNIVDGVQYIHSKDQIHRDLKPDNILFGSDGAVKIGDFGLVTTIRSEHGASVYRTKGRGTRSYMSPEQENQSKYDEKVDIFSLGLILFELLWKLATGMERGKIWPDLRRGRFPENFCNQYTSEHTLITRMLSELPRRRPTATDIAKRLKVLLEGQNGERDMRTV
;
A
#
# COMPACT_ATOMS: atom_id res chain seq x y z
N MET A 1 3.06 -28.78 35.97
CA MET A 1 2.89 -27.32 35.74
C MET A 1 4.22 -26.76 35.31
N SER A 2 4.38 -26.47 34.01
CA SER A 2 5.56 -25.77 33.49
C SER A 2 5.08 -24.39 33.02
N LEU A 3 5.53 -23.35 33.71
CA LEU A 3 5.19 -21.96 33.42
C LEU A 3 5.94 -21.52 32.15
N GLY A 4 5.18 -21.17 31.12
CA GLY A 4 5.71 -20.48 29.95
C GLY A 4 6.16 -19.07 30.34
N VAL A 5 7.47 -18.87 30.42
CA VAL A 5 8.07 -17.54 30.58
C VAL A 5 7.82 -16.76 29.28
N ASN A 6 7.14 -15.61 29.40
CA ASN A 6 6.78 -14.73 28.31
C ASN A 6 8.01 -14.20 27.57
N ASN A 7 8.06 -14.40 26.25
CA ASN A 7 9.14 -13.93 25.38
C ASN A 7 9.31 -12.38 25.37
N ARG A 8 8.28 -11.64 25.80
CA ARG A 8 8.34 -10.17 25.98
C ARG A 8 9.17 -9.75 27.22
N ASP A 9 9.17 -10.57 28.27
CA ASP A 9 9.95 -10.29 29.48
C ASP A 9 11.44 -10.48 29.23
N ALA A 10 11.81 -11.50 28.43
CA ALA A 10 13.20 -11.76 28.06
C ALA A 10 13.84 -10.63 27.23
N THR A 11 13.09 -10.01 26.32
CA THR A 11 13.59 -8.86 25.54
C THR A 11 13.80 -7.62 26.40
N LYS A 12 12.91 -7.37 27.35
CA LYS A 12 12.98 -6.21 28.24
C LYS A 12 14.11 -6.36 29.28
N ASP A 13 14.29 -7.57 29.80
CA ASP A 13 15.41 -7.94 30.67
C ASP A 13 16.77 -7.74 29.98
N LEU A 14 16.88 -8.12 28.69
CA LEU A 14 18.12 -7.91 27.93
C LEU A 14 18.41 -6.42 27.66
N GLU A 15 17.38 -5.61 27.37
CA GLU A 15 17.54 -4.15 27.22
C GLU A 15 18.08 -3.51 28.49
N GLU A 16 17.52 -3.88 29.65
CA GLU A 16 17.94 -3.36 30.95
C GLU A 16 19.37 -3.79 31.29
N LYS A 17 19.74 -5.05 31.04
CA LYS A 17 21.11 -5.55 31.21
C LYS A 17 22.11 -4.81 30.33
N ILE A 18 21.77 -4.55 29.06
CA ILE A 18 22.64 -3.79 28.15
C ILE A 18 22.82 -2.36 28.65
N CYS A 19 21.73 -1.65 28.99
CA CYS A 19 21.83 -0.29 29.50
C CYS A 19 22.65 -0.22 30.80
N ALA A 20 22.40 -1.12 31.76
CA ALA A 20 23.14 -1.18 33.02
C ALA A 20 24.64 -1.45 32.81
N PHE A 21 24.98 -2.37 31.90
CA PHE A 21 26.38 -2.65 31.56
C PHE A 21 27.05 -1.42 30.94
N VAL A 22 26.41 -0.75 29.97
CA VAL A 22 26.99 0.46 29.36
C VAL A 22 27.15 1.58 30.40
N MET A 23 26.18 1.77 31.31
CA MET A 23 26.28 2.73 32.42
C MET A 23 27.47 2.42 33.34
N SER A 24 27.72 1.14 33.63
CA SER A 24 28.85 0.73 34.48
C SER A 24 30.23 1.05 33.90
N LYS A 25 30.32 1.34 32.59
CA LYS A 25 31.56 1.72 31.91
C LYS A 25 31.83 3.22 31.90
N GLY A 26 30.92 4.03 32.44
CA GLY A 26 31.05 5.49 32.55
C GLY A 26 30.45 6.24 31.35
N GLU A 27 30.06 7.48 31.58
CA GLU A 27 29.53 8.37 30.54
C GLU A 27 30.58 8.61 29.45
N GLY A 28 30.19 8.41 28.18
CA GLY A 28 31.09 8.53 27.03
C GLY A 28 31.88 7.25 26.67
N ALA A 29 31.66 6.13 27.36
CA ALA A 29 32.27 4.85 26.99
C ALA A 29 31.92 4.46 25.55
N LYS A 30 32.94 4.06 24.76
CA LYS A 30 32.80 3.63 23.36
C LYS A 30 32.97 2.13 23.28
N LEU A 31 31.87 1.39 23.21
CA LEU A 31 31.87 -0.07 23.31
C LEU A 31 31.50 -0.72 21.97
N LYS A 32 32.22 -1.77 21.58
CA LYS A 32 31.85 -2.64 20.45
C LYS A 32 30.74 -3.60 20.87
N ALA A 33 29.93 -4.05 19.91
CA ALA A 33 28.85 -5.01 20.18
C ALA A 33 29.33 -6.32 20.85
N MET A 34 30.54 -6.80 20.53
CA MET A 34 31.13 -7.98 21.19
C MET A 34 31.48 -7.73 22.66
N GLU A 35 31.88 -6.51 23.03
CA GLU A 35 32.21 -6.16 24.42
C GLU A 35 30.94 -6.06 25.27
N ILE A 36 29.87 -5.50 24.68
CA ILE A 36 28.55 -5.46 25.29
C ILE A 36 27.98 -6.87 25.46
N ALA A 37 28.06 -7.72 24.42
CA ALA A 37 27.61 -9.11 24.50
C ALA A 37 28.27 -9.86 25.67
N LYS A 38 29.61 -9.80 25.77
CA LYS A 38 30.34 -10.41 26.89
C LYS A 38 29.95 -9.81 28.24
N GLY A 39 29.74 -8.49 28.28
CA GLY A 39 29.33 -7.75 29.46
C GLY A 39 27.99 -8.16 30.05
N VAL A 40 27.06 -8.62 29.20
CA VAL A 40 25.72 -9.08 29.61
C VAL A 40 25.60 -10.61 29.65
N GLY A 41 26.71 -11.34 29.55
CA GLY A 41 26.76 -12.80 29.66
C GLY A 41 26.44 -13.56 28.35
N LEU A 42 26.55 -12.91 27.19
CA LEU A 42 26.33 -13.50 25.87
C LEU A 42 27.66 -13.72 25.13
N THR A 43 27.67 -14.69 24.20
CA THR A 43 28.90 -15.13 23.52
C THR A 43 29.12 -14.49 22.15
N ALA A 44 28.09 -13.94 21.51
CA ALA A 44 28.20 -13.35 20.18
C ALA A 44 27.51 -11.98 20.04
N ALA A 45 28.10 -11.10 19.23
CA ALA A 45 27.55 -9.76 18.94
C ALA A 45 26.18 -9.80 18.25
N LYS A 46 25.91 -10.86 17.46
CA LYS A 46 24.63 -11.03 16.77
C LYS A 46 23.44 -11.05 17.74
N ASP A 47 23.67 -11.53 18.97
CA ASP A 47 22.64 -11.73 19.98
C ASP A 47 22.23 -10.41 20.65
N VAL A 48 23.08 -9.38 20.61
CA VAL A 48 22.79 -8.03 21.13
C VAL A 48 22.49 -7.01 20.04
N ASN A 49 22.91 -7.25 18.79
CA ASN A 49 22.81 -6.26 17.71
C ASN A 49 21.38 -5.75 17.49
N LYS A 50 20.39 -6.65 17.44
CA LYS A 50 18.97 -6.27 17.28
C LYS A 50 18.52 -5.32 18.40
N THR A 51 18.92 -5.61 19.64
CA THR A 51 18.60 -4.82 20.83
C THR A 51 19.35 -3.48 20.85
N LEU A 52 20.60 -3.44 20.42
CA LEU A 52 21.38 -2.20 20.30
C LEU A 52 20.75 -1.20 19.32
N TYR A 53 20.29 -1.68 18.15
CA TYR A 53 19.57 -0.82 17.19
C TYR A 53 18.19 -0.40 17.70
N ALA A 54 17.49 -1.25 18.45
CA ALA A 54 16.23 -0.89 19.10
C ALA A 54 16.44 0.21 20.17
N LEU A 55 17.45 0.07 21.04
CA LEU A 55 17.82 1.07 22.04
C LEU A 55 18.27 2.40 21.40
N ARG A 56 18.93 2.37 20.24
CA ARG A 56 19.22 3.58 19.46
C ARG A 56 17.98 4.25 18.91
N LYS A 57 17.04 3.48 18.35
CA LYS A 57 15.75 4.02 17.89
C LYS A 57 14.97 4.65 19.05
N ALA A 58 15.07 4.06 20.24
CA ALA A 58 14.50 4.58 21.48
C ALA A 58 15.32 5.72 22.12
N LYS A 59 16.41 6.20 21.48
CA LYS A 59 17.31 7.25 21.98
C LYS A 59 17.91 6.95 23.38
N ARG A 60 18.06 5.67 23.74
CA ARG A 60 18.72 5.21 24.98
C ARG A 60 20.22 4.92 24.77
N LEU A 61 20.61 4.68 23.52
CA LEU A 61 22.00 4.59 23.09
C LEU A 61 22.21 5.42 21.82
N GLN A 62 23.46 5.81 21.56
CA GLN A 62 23.89 6.42 20.32
C GLN A 62 24.97 5.57 19.65
N LEU A 63 24.97 5.60 18.31
CA LEU A 63 26.01 5.03 17.49
C LEU A 63 27.01 6.13 17.15
N LEU A 64 28.21 6.06 17.70
CA LEU A 64 29.21 7.11 17.62
C LEU A 64 30.03 7.06 16.32
N GLN A 65 30.29 5.86 15.81
CA GLN A 65 31.07 5.66 14.58
C GLN A 65 30.56 4.45 13.82
N SER A 66 30.40 4.62 12.51
CA SER A 66 30.15 3.54 11.55
C SER A 66 30.97 3.84 10.30
N THR A 67 32.20 3.34 10.25
CA THR A 67 33.02 3.40 9.04
C THR A 67 33.16 2.03 8.42
N THR A 68 33.45 2.00 7.13
CA THR A 68 33.51 0.80 6.28
C THR A 68 34.48 -0.29 6.74
N ASN A 69 35.38 0.01 7.68
CA ASN A 69 36.45 -0.89 8.13
C ASN A 69 36.47 -1.14 9.66
N ASN A 70 35.57 -0.56 10.46
CA ASN A 70 35.58 -0.74 11.92
C ASN A 70 34.20 -1.13 12.47
N PRO A 71 34.13 -2.04 13.48
CA PRO A 71 32.87 -2.42 14.09
C PRO A 71 32.18 -1.21 14.77
N PRO A 72 30.84 -1.15 14.77
CA PRO A 72 30.08 -0.01 15.30
C PRO A 72 30.39 0.23 16.79
N LEU A 73 30.59 1.51 17.17
CA LEU A 73 30.83 1.92 18.56
C LEU A 73 29.59 2.53 19.20
N TRP A 74 29.19 2.00 20.34
CA TRP A 74 27.97 2.36 21.06
C TRP A 74 28.29 3.08 22.36
N SER A 75 27.46 4.06 22.70
CA SER A 75 27.53 4.81 23.97
C SER A 75 26.15 5.25 24.43
N LEU A 76 26.03 5.72 25.67
CA LEU A 76 24.81 6.37 26.15
C LEU A 76 24.58 7.67 25.38
N SER A 77 23.32 7.95 25.09
CA SER A 77 22.90 9.18 24.43
C SER A 77 23.05 10.35 25.40
N GLY A 78 24.07 11.19 25.17
CA GLY A 78 24.18 12.53 25.76
C GLY A 78 23.66 13.59 24.78
N PRO A 79 23.47 14.84 25.24
CA PRO A 79 23.06 15.94 24.35
C PRO A 79 24.26 16.35 23.48
N THR A 80 24.19 16.12 22.16
CA THR A 80 25.20 16.65 21.22
C THR A 80 24.58 17.20 19.94
N GLU A 81 25.10 18.39 19.58
CA GLU A 81 24.87 19.21 18.39
C GLU A 81 25.25 18.54 17.06
N PRO A 82 24.74 19.04 15.92
CA PRO A 82 24.95 18.42 14.62
C PRO A 82 26.29 18.83 14.00
N THR A 83 27.13 17.85 13.66
CA THR A 83 28.28 18.05 12.77
C THR A 83 27.93 17.66 11.34
N THR A 84 28.25 18.59 10.44
CA THR A 84 28.22 18.52 8.98
C THR A 84 29.13 17.42 8.44
N ASP A 85 28.65 16.63 7.48
CA ASP A 85 29.48 15.95 6.49
C ASP A 85 28.78 15.98 5.11
N GLU A 86 29.61 16.17 4.10
CA GLU A 86 29.34 16.65 2.75
C GLU A 86 28.42 15.73 1.90
N ALA A 87 27.57 16.36 1.10
CA ALA A 87 26.57 15.73 0.26
C ALA A 87 27.18 14.96 -0.94
N ALA A 88 26.93 13.65 -0.99
CA ALA A 88 27.01 12.86 -2.22
C ALA A 88 25.63 12.88 -2.94
N ASN A 89 25.66 13.06 -4.26
CA ASN A 89 24.48 13.22 -5.14
C ASN A 89 23.58 11.96 -5.12
N PRO A 90 22.31 12.02 -4.67
CA PRO A 90 21.53 10.84 -4.26
C PRO A 90 20.74 10.09 -5.36
N ASN A 91 20.86 10.44 -6.66
CA ASN A 91 19.90 9.98 -7.67
C ASN A 91 20.46 9.23 -8.88
N VAL A 92 21.48 8.36 -8.72
CA VAL A 92 21.93 7.49 -9.82
C VAL A 92 21.74 6.01 -9.48
N THR A 93 20.68 5.41 -10.00
CA THR A 93 20.52 3.95 -10.03
C THR A 93 21.55 3.36 -11.00
N PRO A 94 22.37 2.38 -10.58
CA PRO A 94 23.34 1.77 -11.49
C PRO A 94 22.65 0.94 -12.56
N SER A 95 23.15 0.96 -13.80
CA SER A 95 22.74 -0.01 -14.81
C SER A 95 23.50 -1.32 -14.60
N GLU A 96 22.84 -2.45 -14.85
CA GLU A 96 23.43 -3.79 -14.75
C GLU A 96 24.74 -3.91 -15.55
N THR A 97 24.79 -3.22 -16.70
CA THR A 97 25.95 -3.12 -17.60
C THR A 97 27.19 -2.52 -16.93
N ARG A 98 27.05 -1.58 -15.98
CA ARG A 98 28.19 -0.94 -15.29
C ARG A 98 28.82 -1.85 -14.24
N ILE A 99 28.02 -2.67 -13.57
CA ILE A 99 28.53 -3.64 -12.59
C ILE A 99 29.19 -4.80 -13.33
N LEU A 100 28.56 -5.34 -14.38
CA LEU A 100 29.14 -6.43 -15.17
C LEU A 100 30.41 -6.01 -15.91
N SER A 101 30.47 -4.80 -16.48
CA SER A 101 31.70 -4.31 -17.12
C SER A 101 32.84 -4.14 -16.12
N PHE A 102 32.54 -3.64 -14.91
CA PHE A 102 33.51 -3.56 -13.83
C PHE A 102 34.01 -4.94 -13.41
N LEU A 103 33.11 -5.90 -13.16
CA LEU A 103 33.48 -7.26 -12.77
C LEU A 103 34.30 -7.96 -13.87
N ARG A 104 33.94 -7.80 -15.15
CA ARG A 104 34.72 -8.32 -16.29
C ARG A 104 36.09 -7.66 -16.44
N SER A 105 36.23 -6.40 -16.03
CA SER A 105 37.51 -5.68 -16.06
C SER A 105 38.49 -6.14 -14.97
N GLN A 106 38.03 -6.90 -13.97
CA GLN A 106 38.90 -7.46 -12.93
C GLN A 106 39.63 -8.67 -13.52
N ARG A 107 40.81 -8.43 -14.09
CA ARG A 107 41.70 -9.48 -14.62
C ARG A 107 42.32 -10.26 -13.47
N GLY A 108 41.62 -11.29 -12.98
CA GLY A 108 42.16 -12.27 -12.04
C GLY A 108 41.08 -13.13 -11.38
N GLU A 109 41.42 -14.35 -10.99
CA GLU A 109 40.53 -15.34 -10.36
C GLU A 109 39.93 -14.91 -9.00
N LYS A 110 40.30 -13.74 -8.47
CA LYS A 110 39.77 -13.21 -7.21
C LYS A 110 38.44 -12.49 -7.42
N GLY A 111 37.43 -12.87 -6.64
CA GLY A 111 36.16 -12.16 -6.63
C GLY A 111 36.28 -10.80 -5.94
N VAL A 112 35.28 -9.95 -6.14
CA VAL A 112 35.26 -8.57 -5.61
C VAL A 112 34.09 -8.39 -4.66
N THR A 113 34.35 -7.75 -3.53
CA THR A 113 33.31 -7.51 -2.53
C THR A 113 32.34 -6.41 -2.98
N VAL A 114 31.09 -6.46 -2.48
CA VAL A 114 30.08 -5.42 -2.74
C VAL A 114 30.62 -4.02 -2.39
N LEU A 115 31.41 -3.91 -1.32
CA LEU A 115 31.99 -2.64 -0.88
C LEU A 115 33.04 -2.10 -1.86
N GLU A 116 33.82 -2.97 -2.51
CA GLU A 116 34.77 -2.56 -3.54
C GLU A 116 34.07 -2.12 -4.82
N ILE A 117 32.98 -2.79 -5.21
CA ILE A 117 32.14 -2.39 -6.35
C ILE A 117 31.52 -1.01 -6.10
N CYS A 118 30.95 -0.80 -4.91
CA CYS A 118 30.39 0.48 -4.49
C CYS A 118 31.44 1.60 -4.53
N ARG A 119 32.65 1.32 -4.01
CA ARG A 119 33.76 2.28 -4.00
C ARG A 119 34.21 2.65 -5.41
N LYS A 120 34.39 1.65 -6.29
CA LYS A 120 34.93 1.89 -7.64
C LYS A 120 33.92 2.56 -8.57
N LEU A 121 32.65 2.21 -8.43
CA LEU A 121 31.59 2.77 -9.27
C LEU A 121 30.93 4.01 -8.67
N LYS A 122 31.31 4.40 -7.43
CA LYS A 122 30.70 5.47 -6.64
C LYS A 122 29.19 5.27 -6.49
N LEU A 123 28.79 4.08 -6.04
CA LEU A 123 27.40 3.65 -5.92
C LEU A 123 27.05 3.30 -4.47
N GLU A 124 25.76 3.42 -4.14
CA GLU A 124 25.22 3.01 -2.85
C GLU A 124 25.20 1.48 -2.68
N ARG A 125 25.39 1.02 -1.44
CA ARG A 125 25.52 -0.41 -1.13
C ARG A 125 24.25 -1.20 -1.40
N THR A 126 23.10 -0.64 -1.04
CA THR A 126 21.81 -1.35 -1.12
C THR A 126 21.41 -1.65 -2.58
N PRO A 127 21.48 -0.70 -3.53
CA PRO A 127 21.20 -0.98 -4.94
C PRO A 127 22.19 -1.97 -5.58
N VAL A 128 23.49 -1.83 -5.31
CA VAL A 128 24.53 -2.73 -5.85
C VAL A 128 24.34 -4.16 -5.35
N ASN A 129 24.06 -4.31 -4.05
CA ASN A 129 23.83 -5.62 -3.46
C ASN A 129 22.60 -6.29 -4.09
N SER A 130 21.50 -5.55 -4.25
CA SER A 130 20.29 -6.06 -4.90
C SER A 130 20.59 -6.56 -6.32
N GLN A 131 21.28 -5.76 -7.14
CA GLN A 131 21.60 -6.12 -8.52
C GLN A 131 22.54 -7.33 -8.64
N LEU A 132 23.54 -7.46 -7.78
CA LEU A 132 24.43 -8.63 -7.80
C LEU A 132 23.69 -9.93 -7.53
N TYR A 133 22.74 -9.93 -6.58
CA TYR A 133 21.90 -11.10 -6.33
C TYR A 133 20.91 -11.39 -7.48
N GLN A 134 20.43 -10.36 -8.20
CA GLN A 134 19.63 -10.57 -9.41
C GLN A 134 20.47 -11.18 -10.54
N MET A 135 21.66 -10.65 -10.80
CA MET A 135 22.62 -11.18 -11.77
C MET A 135 23.01 -12.63 -11.47
N ARG A 136 23.07 -13.01 -10.19
CA ARG A 136 23.34 -14.40 -9.78
C ARG A 136 22.22 -15.35 -10.18
N LYS A 137 20.96 -14.93 -10.07
CA LYS A 137 19.80 -15.76 -10.44
C LYS A 137 19.77 -16.08 -11.93
N VAL A 138 20.21 -15.14 -12.77
CA VAL A 138 20.32 -15.35 -14.22
C VAL A 138 21.67 -15.93 -14.64
N GLY A 139 22.50 -16.33 -13.68
CA GLY A 139 23.78 -16.98 -13.94
C GLY A 139 24.83 -16.07 -14.58
N ALA A 140 24.71 -14.74 -14.46
CA ALA A 140 25.66 -13.76 -15.01
C ALA A 140 26.81 -13.42 -14.05
N VAL A 141 26.62 -13.68 -12.76
CA VAL A 141 27.67 -13.58 -11.73
C VAL A 141 27.54 -14.75 -10.75
N GLU A 142 28.63 -15.09 -10.10
CA GLU A 142 28.70 -16.07 -9.02
C GLU A 142 29.27 -15.40 -7.76
N VAL A 143 28.96 -15.97 -6.60
CA VAL A 143 29.37 -15.44 -5.30
C VAL A 143 30.04 -16.54 -4.48
N SER A 144 31.13 -16.20 -3.81
CA SER A 144 31.83 -17.11 -2.88
C SER A 144 31.08 -17.24 -1.56
N GLU A 145 31.35 -18.33 -0.84
CA GLU A 145 30.87 -18.54 0.54
C GLU A 145 31.76 -17.83 1.59
N SER A 146 32.71 -16.98 1.16
CA SER A 146 33.59 -16.24 2.07
C SER A 146 32.82 -15.12 2.80
N SER A 147 33.37 -14.67 3.92
CA SER A 147 32.85 -13.50 4.66
C SER A 147 33.94 -12.42 4.73
N PRO A 148 33.77 -11.28 4.05
CA PRO A 148 32.62 -10.90 3.22
C PRO A 148 32.51 -11.68 1.89
N PRO A 149 31.29 -11.80 1.30
CA PRO A 149 31.09 -12.49 0.03
C PRO A 149 31.77 -11.75 -1.13
N GLU A 150 32.46 -12.52 -1.97
CA GLU A 150 33.16 -12.02 -3.17
C GLU A 150 32.39 -12.41 -4.44
N TRP A 151 32.27 -11.48 -5.38
CA TRP A 151 31.46 -11.62 -6.59
C TRP A 151 32.35 -11.62 -7.84
N LYS A 152 32.07 -12.52 -8.79
CA LYS A 152 32.79 -12.60 -10.08
C LYS A 152 31.82 -12.88 -11.23
N CYS A 153 32.18 -12.49 -12.44
CA CYS A 153 31.41 -12.87 -13.63
C CYS A 153 31.63 -14.34 -13.96
N THR A 154 30.55 -15.03 -14.32
CA THR A 154 30.59 -16.37 -14.90
C THR A 154 31.04 -16.25 -16.36
N GLY A 155 32.07 -17.02 -16.76
CA GLY A 155 32.68 -16.91 -18.10
C GLY A 155 31.74 -17.32 -19.23
N ASP A 156 31.83 -16.64 -20.39
CA ASP A 156 31.11 -16.99 -21.62
C ASP A 156 31.42 -18.44 -22.04
N GLY A 157 30.41 -19.31 -21.99
CA GLY A 157 30.48 -20.70 -22.41
C GLY A 157 29.30 -21.05 -23.31
N ILE A 158 29.35 -20.60 -24.58
CA ILE A 158 28.60 -21.24 -25.66
C ILE A 158 29.15 -22.66 -25.79
N SER A 159 28.36 -23.66 -25.39
CA SER A 159 28.67 -25.05 -25.70
C SER A 159 28.54 -25.28 -27.20
N LYS A 160 29.68 -25.50 -27.85
CA LYS A 160 29.76 -26.21 -29.13
C LYS A 160 28.99 -27.52 -29.04
N ASN A 161 28.02 -27.72 -29.92
CA ASN A 161 27.72 -29.04 -30.45
C ASN A 161 27.88 -28.95 -31.97
N GLU A 162 29.07 -29.31 -32.44
CA GLU A 162 29.28 -29.73 -33.81
C GLU A 162 28.65 -31.13 -33.96
N LYS A 163 27.66 -31.23 -34.85
CA LYS A 163 27.61 -32.33 -35.80
C LYS A 163 27.40 -31.73 -37.19
N GLU A 164 28.39 -32.00 -38.04
CA GLU A 164 28.39 -31.90 -39.49
C GLU A 164 27.04 -32.36 -40.07
N ASN A 165 26.52 -31.84 -41.17
CA ASN A 165 27.18 -31.86 -42.48
C ASN A 165 26.34 -31.08 -43.53
N SER A 166 27.00 -30.66 -44.60
CA SER A 166 26.49 -30.22 -45.93
C SER A 166 25.72 -28.88 -45.98
N ASP A 167 25.82 -28.04 -47.01
CA ASP A 167 26.75 -27.78 -48.12
C ASP A 167 26.18 -26.52 -48.81
N SER A 168 26.99 -25.85 -49.63
CA SER A 168 26.65 -24.78 -50.59
C SER A 168 26.52 -23.36 -49.99
N SER A 169 27.53 -22.47 -50.18
CA SER A 169 27.73 -21.57 -51.34
C SER A 169 26.84 -20.31 -51.22
N LEU A 170 27.24 -19.04 -51.41
CA LEU A 170 28.20 -18.38 -52.29
C LEU A 170 28.46 -16.93 -51.80
N PHE A 171 29.72 -16.47 -51.98
CA PHE A 171 30.18 -15.12 -52.39
C PHE A 171 29.96 -13.89 -51.47
N LYS A 172 31.02 -13.26 -50.92
CA LYS A 172 31.98 -12.30 -51.53
C LYS A 172 31.32 -10.99 -52.02
N ASN A 173 31.57 -9.87 -51.33
CA ASN A 173 32.60 -8.89 -51.73
C ASN A 173 32.72 -7.69 -50.77
N GLN A 174 33.96 -7.23 -50.63
CA GLN A 174 34.39 -5.95 -50.08
C GLN A 174 34.20 -4.83 -51.12
N SER A 175 33.94 -3.60 -50.67
CA SER A 175 34.80 -2.41 -50.87
C SER A 175 34.04 -1.09 -50.64
N GLU A 176 34.65 -0.22 -49.81
CA GLU A 176 34.82 1.25 -49.99
C GLU A 176 33.59 2.19 -50.06
N THR A 177 33.58 3.46 -49.59
CA THR A 177 34.20 4.23 -48.49
C THR A 177 33.49 5.61 -48.48
N TRP A 178 33.39 6.23 -47.30
CA TRP A 178 33.23 7.69 -46.99
C TRP A 178 31.84 8.33 -46.95
N GLY A 179 31.57 8.99 -45.81
CA GLY A 179 30.54 10.00 -45.65
C GLY A 179 30.00 10.10 -44.21
N SER A 180 30.68 10.84 -43.35
CA SER A 180 30.18 11.23 -42.02
C SER A 180 28.88 12.03 -42.11
N SER A 181 27.87 11.61 -41.35
CA SER A 181 26.91 12.52 -40.73
C SER A 181 26.12 11.77 -39.65
N ASP A 182 26.13 12.36 -38.46
CA ASP A 182 25.53 11.88 -37.23
C ASP A 182 24.07 11.42 -37.38
N SER A 183 23.80 10.21 -36.93
CA SER A 183 22.49 9.81 -36.40
C SER A 183 22.67 8.61 -35.47
N GLU A 184 22.95 8.89 -34.20
CA GLU A 184 22.78 7.90 -33.13
C GLU A 184 21.28 7.61 -32.94
N SER A 185 20.76 6.71 -33.77
CA SER A 185 19.54 5.96 -33.46
C SER A 185 19.95 4.61 -32.90
N SER A 186 20.39 4.57 -31.64
CA SER A 186 20.46 3.32 -30.86
C SER A 186 19.20 3.20 -30.02
N SER A 187 18.07 2.93 -30.68
CA SER A 187 16.89 2.37 -30.02
C SER A 187 17.15 0.89 -29.76
N THR A 188 17.88 0.57 -28.68
CA THR A 188 17.95 -0.80 -28.16
C THR A 188 17.03 -0.92 -26.96
N LEU A 189 15.93 -1.62 -27.20
CA LEU A 189 14.87 -2.01 -26.26
C LEU A 189 15.45 -2.62 -24.97
N GLN A 190 15.55 -1.81 -23.91
CA GLN A 190 15.73 -2.30 -22.55
C GLN A 190 14.35 -2.35 -21.90
N SER A 191 13.65 -3.48 -22.05
CA SER A 191 12.37 -3.72 -21.38
C SER A 191 12.58 -3.56 -19.87
N ALA A 192 11.96 -2.52 -19.29
CA ALA A 192 12.03 -2.25 -17.87
C ALA A 192 11.36 -3.41 -17.12
N VAL A 193 12.15 -4.17 -16.35
CA VAL A 193 11.62 -5.25 -15.53
C VAL A 193 10.62 -4.66 -14.52
N SER A 194 9.38 -5.12 -14.58
CA SER A 194 8.29 -4.61 -13.75
C SER A 194 8.62 -4.72 -12.26
N ARG A 195 8.42 -3.63 -11.52
CA ARG A 195 8.81 -3.49 -10.11
C ARG A 195 8.12 -4.53 -9.24
N ILE A 196 6.90 -4.92 -9.61
CA ILE A 196 6.12 -5.87 -8.83
C ILE A 196 6.85 -7.21 -8.65
N PHE A 197 7.52 -7.70 -9.70
CA PHE A 197 8.25 -8.97 -9.68
C PHE A 197 9.57 -8.89 -8.91
N SER A 198 10.07 -7.67 -8.69
CA SER A 198 11.30 -7.42 -7.92
C SER A 198 11.06 -7.30 -6.42
N ASP A 199 9.91 -6.72 -6.02
CA ASP A 199 9.62 -6.35 -4.62
C ASP A 199 8.65 -7.33 -3.92
N PHE A 200 7.79 -8.02 -4.67
CA PHE A 200 6.69 -8.82 -4.13
C PHE A 200 6.70 -10.26 -4.62
N ASP A 201 6.27 -11.18 -3.76
CA ASP A 201 6.06 -12.58 -4.11
C ASP A 201 4.75 -12.74 -4.90
N VAL A 202 4.86 -12.53 -6.21
CA VAL A 202 3.72 -12.61 -7.14
C VAL A 202 3.11 -14.02 -7.20
N GLN A 203 3.82 -15.08 -6.79
CA GLN A 203 3.24 -16.43 -6.74
C GLN A 203 2.17 -16.57 -5.65
N THR A 204 2.25 -15.75 -4.61
CA THR A 204 1.26 -15.68 -3.53
C THR A 204 0.17 -14.63 -3.78
N ALA A 205 0.18 -14.01 -4.96
CA ALA A 205 -0.76 -12.95 -5.27
C ALA A 205 -2.19 -13.53 -5.35
N GLU A 206 -3.10 -12.97 -4.57
CA GLU A 206 -4.52 -13.31 -4.57
C GLU A 206 -5.31 -12.08 -5.04
N GLU A 207 -6.17 -12.24 -6.02
CA GLU A 207 -7.11 -11.19 -6.40
C GLU A 207 -8.14 -11.01 -5.28
N LEU A 208 -8.22 -9.80 -4.73
CA LEU A 208 -9.17 -9.43 -3.68
C LEU A 208 -10.46 -8.87 -4.27
N GLY A 209 -10.40 -8.31 -5.47
CA GLY A 209 -11.57 -7.81 -6.18
C GLY A 209 -11.22 -7.02 -7.43
N GLU A 210 -12.21 -6.93 -8.32
CA GLU A 210 -12.19 -6.18 -9.57
C GLU A 210 -13.37 -5.21 -9.58
N GLY A 211 -13.14 -3.98 -10.03
CA GLY A 211 -14.18 -2.96 -10.15
C GLY A 211 -13.91 -2.00 -11.30
N GLY A 212 -14.81 -1.05 -11.51
CA GLY A 212 -14.73 -0.10 -12.65
C GLY A 212 -13.48 0.81 -12.67
N PHE A 213 -12.66 0.79 -11.63
CA PHE A 213 -11.44 1.58 -11.51
C PHE A 213 -10.16 0.75 -11.66
N GLY A 214 -10.24 -0.58 -11.66
CA GLY A 214 -9.09 -1.48 -11.74
C GLY A 214 -9.23 -2.72 -10.86
N THR A 215 -8.10 -3.36 -10.58
CA THR A 215 -8.01 -4.61 -9.81
C THR A 215 -7.24 -4.41 -8.52
N VAL A 216 -7.56 -5.18 -7.49
CA VAL A 216 -6.86 -5.15 -6.20
C VAL A 216 -6.32 -6.54 -5.88
N HIS A 217 -5.04 -6.62 -5.56
CA HIS A 217 -4.36 -7.87 -5.27
C HIS A 217 -3.72 -7.83 -3.88
N LYS A 218 -3.90 -8.89 -3.11
CA LYS A 218 -3.06 -9.17 -1.94
C LYS A 218 -1.74 -9.70 -2.45
N VAL A 219 -0.65 -9.15 -1.94
CA VAL A 219 0.70 -9.62 -2.22
C VAL A 219 1.52 -9.67 -0.94
N GLN A 220 2.45 -10.61 -0.85
CA GLN A 220 3.45 -10.61 0.22
C GLN A 220 4.72 -9.90 -0.26
N GLN A 221 5.24 -8.96 0.51
CA GLN A 221 6.50 -8.31 0.19
C GLN A 221 7.68 -9.23 0.55
N MET A 222 8.68 -9.32 -0.34
CA MET A 222 9.70 -10.38 -0.27
C MET A 222 10.63 -10.29 0.96
N PHE A 223 10.89 -9.10 1.48
CA PHE A 223 11.86 -8.80 2.53
C PHE A 223 11.26 -8.75 3.93
N ASP A 224 10.13 -8.07 4.11
CA ASP A 224 9.47 -7.93 5.41
C ASP A 224 8.41 -9.02 5.69
N LYS A 225 8.07 -9.81 4.66
CA LYS A 225 7.09 -10.89 4.68
C LYS A 225 5.67 -10.46 5.08
N LYS A 226 5.37 -9.16 5.02
CA LYS A 226 4.03 -8.63 5.29
C LYS A 226 3.17 -8.67 4.04
N ASN A 227 1.88 -8.84 4.26
CA ASN A 227 0.88 -8.74 3.22
C ASN A 227 0.47 -7.27 3.00
N TYR A 228 0.33 -6.89 1.74
CA TYR A 228 -0.12 -5.59 1.29
C TYR A 228 -1.22 -5.76 0.26
N ALA A 229 -2.09 -4.76 0.14
CA ALA A 229 -3.00 -4.64 -0.98
C ALA A 229 -2.36 -3.74 -2.05
N ILE A 230 -2.25 -4.21 -3.29
CA ILE A 230 -1.86 -3.41 -4.44
C ILE A 230 -3.10 -3.20 -5.30
N LYS A 231 -3.54 -1.95 -5.40
CA LYS A 231 -4.56 -1.53 -6.36
C LYS A 231 -3.86 -1.12 -7.65
N VAL A 232 -4.25 -1.74 -8.77
CA VAL A 232 -3.73 -1.48 -10.10
C VAL A 232 -4.82 -0.78 -10.90
N VAL A 233 -4.56 0.46 -11.32
CA VAL A 233 -5.52 1.28 -12.06
C VAL A 233 -4.88 1.85 -13.32
N SER A 234 -5.69 2.20 -14.31
CA SER A 234 -5.21 2.96 -15.47
C SER A 234 -4.64 4.31 -15.01
N PHE A 235 -3.49 4.70 -15.57
CA PHE A 235 -2.89 5.99 -15.26
C PHE A 235 -3.70 7.13 -15.88
N THR A 236 -4.40 7.88 -15.03
CA THR A 236 -5.30 8.99 -15.40
C THR A 236 -5.18 10.11 -14.38
N GLU A 237 -5.75 11.29 -14.66
CA GLU A 237 -5.82 12.36 -13.66
C GLU A 237 -6.67 12.00 -12.45
N ASP A 238 -7.70 11.18 -12.63
CA ASP A 238 -8.54 10.66 -11.54
C ASP A 238 -7.70 9.78 -10.59
N SER A 239 -6.89 8.85 -11.12
CA SER A 239 -6.03 8.00 -10.28
C SER A 239 -4.89 8.77 -9.60
N LEU A 240 -4.38 9.84 -10.21
CA LEU A 240 -3.45 10.76 -9.55
C LEU A 240 -4.10 11.52 -8.38
N ARG A 241 -5.39 11.88 -8.48
CA ARG A 241 -6.12 12.50 -7.37
C ARG A 241 -6.29 11.55 -6.19
N GLU A 242 -6.59 10.28 -6.46
CA GLU A 242 -6.65 9.22 -5.44
C GLU A 242 -5.31 9.11 -4.68
N VAL A 243 -4.19 9.01 -5.38
CA VAL A 243 -2.86 8.94 -4.76
C VAL A 243 -2.54 10.19 -3.94
N LYS A 244 -2.81 11.38 -4.47
CA LYS A 244 -2.55 12.64 -3.75
C LYS A 244 -3.39 12.75 -2.47
N ALA A 245 -4.64 12.27 -2.48
CA ALA A 245 -5.46 12.22 -1.28
C ALA A 245 -4.89 11.23 -0.27
N LEU A 246 -4.69 9.98 -0.68
CA LEU A 246 -4.18 8.89 0.16
C LEU A 246 -2.83 9.22 0.81
N ALA A 247 -1.91 9.84 0.07
CA ALA A 247 -0.61 10.24 0.60
C ALA A 247 -0.68 11.32 1.71
N ASN A 248 -1.78 12.07 1.78
CA ASN A 248 -2.02 13.11 2.79
C ASN A 248 -2.91 12.64 3.95
N PHE A 249 -3.40 11.40 3.90
CA PHE A 249 -4.22 10.83 4.96
C PHE A 249 -3.36 10.04 5.95
N ASP A 250 -3.51 10.38 7.23
CA ASP A 250 -2.93 9.66 8.35
C ASP A 250 -3.97 9.66 9.48
N HIS A 251 -4.78 8.59 9.52
CA HIS A 251 -5.86 8.44 10.47
C HIS A 251 -6.10 6.96 10.76
N PRO A 252 -6.36 6.55 12.03
CA PRO A 252 -6.57 5.15 12.38
C PRO A 252 -7.70 4.47 11.61
N ASN A 253 -8.73 5.24 11.23
CA ASN A 253 -9.89 4.74 10.48
C ASN A 253 -9.84 4.92 8.96
N ILE A 254 -8.65 5.14 8.41
CA ILE A 254 -8.42 5.19 6.95
C ILE A 254 -7.35 4.15 6.61
N VAL A 255 -7.52 3.46 5.49
CA VAL A 255 -6.52 2.51 4.99
C VAL A 255 -5.18 3.23 4.81
N ARG A 256 -4.11 2.68 5.40
CA ARG A 256 -2.79 3.30 5.32
C ARG A 256 -2.19 3.18 3.91
N TYR A 257 -1.76 4.31 3.35
CA TYR A 257 -0.96 4.40 2.14
C TYR A 257 0.53 4.13 2.43
N TYR A 258 1.22 3.40 1.54
CA TYR A 258 2.66 3.16 1.63
C TYR A 258 3.45 3.82 0.51
N THR A 259 3.13 3.49 -0.74
CA THR A 259 3.83 4.03 -1.91
C THR A 259 3.02 3.82 -3.19
N THR A 260 3.49 4.40 -4.28
CA THR A 260 2.93 4.21 -5.62
C THR A 260 4.03 4.17 -6.66
N TRP A 261 3.78 3.53 -7.79
CA TRP A 261 4.67 3.55 -8.96
C TRP A 261 3.89 3.30 -10.24
N LYS A 262 4.52 3.59 -11.36
CA LYS A 262 3.98 3.34 -12.70
C LYS A 262 4.49 2.01 -13.24
N GLU A 263 3.65 1.34 -14.02
CA GLU A 263 3.98 0.13 -14.79
C GLU A 263 3.52 0.32 -16.24
N GLU A 264 4.30 -0.17 -17.20
CA GLU A 264 3.95 -0.11 -18.64
C GLU A 264 2.94 -1.18 -19.06
N HIS A 265 2.80 -2.23 -18.24
CA HIS A 265 1.90 -3.36 -18.47
C HIS A 265 1.13 -3.70 -17.19
N HIS A 266 -0.01 -4.38 -17.34
CA HIS A 266 -0.76 -4.84 -16.18
C HIS A 266 0.06 -5.94 -15.47
N PRO A 267 0.48 -5.74 -14.20
CA PRO A 267 1.44 -6.60 -13.53
C PRO A 267 0.91 -8.00 -13.21
N PHE A 268 -0.42 -8.17 -13.15
CA PHE A 268 -1.09 -9.44 -12.90
C PHE A 268 -1.93 -9.81 -14.14
N PRO A 269 -1.32 -10.35 -15.21
CA PRO A 269 -2.09 -10.79 -16.36
C PRO A 269 -3.01 -11.95 -15.95
N ARG A 270 -4.29 -11.89 -16.35
CA ARG A 270 -5.23 -13.00 -16.14
C ARG A 270 -4.61 -14.31 -16.65
N ALA A 271 -4.65 -15.35 -15.82
CA ALA A 271 -4.42 -16.70 -16.31
C ALA A 271 -5.49 -16.97 -17.37
N ARG A 272 -5.12 -16.95 -18.65
CA ARG A 272 -5.95 -17.54 -19.70
C ARG A 272 -6.08 -19.00 -19.30
N HIS A 273 -7.25 -19.41 -18.83
CA HIS A 273 -7.59 -20.82 -18.78
C HIS A 273 -7.32 -21.38 -20.17
N ALA A 274 -6.36 -22.31 -20.27
CA ALA A 274 -6.08 -23.03 -21.49
C ALA A 274 -7.25 -23.97 -21.79
N SER A 275 -8.34 -23.41 -22.30
CA SER A 275 -9.41 -24.14 -22.95
C SER A 275 -10.14 -23.19 -23.90
N SER A 276 -10.14 -23.58 -25.17
CA SER A 276 -10.86 -23.03 -26.32
C SER A 276 -10.55 -21.61 -26.77
N GLU A 277 -10.04 -21.54 -28.00
CA GLU A 277 -10.12 -20.38 -28.89
C GLU A 277 -11.54 -19.81 -28.97
N ALA A 278 -11.61 -18.49 -29.24
CA ALA A 278 -12.78 -17.69 -29.58
C ALA A 278 -13.75 -17.34 -28.43
N THR A 279 -13.59 -16.12 -27.89
CA THR A 279 -14.57 -15.01 -27.91
C THR A 279 -14.25 -14.03 -26.78
N ASP A 280 -13.41 -13.03 -27.07
CA ASP A 280 -13.32 -11.83 -26.25
C ASP A 280 -13.76 -10.64 -27.14
N LEU A 281 -15.08 -10.56 -27.31
CA LEU A 281 -15.80 -9.45 -27.93
C LEU A 281 -17.05 -9.18 -27.08
N SER A 282 -16.87 -8.48 -25.97
CA SER A 282 -17.94 -7.69 -25.35
C SER A 282 -17.36 -6.62 -24.43
N GLU A 283 -16.76 -5.58 -25.00
CA GLU A 283 -16.76 -4.26 -24.38
C GLU A 283 -17.94 -3.50 -25.00
N ASN A 284 -18.91 -3.12 -24.17
CA ASN A 284 -20.13 -2.44 -24.59
C ASN A 284 -19.81 -1.10 -25.26
N GLU A 285 -20.32 -0.94 -26.47
CA GLU A 285 -20.40 0.30 -27.23
C GLU A 285 -21.41 1.24 -26.58
N ASP A 286 -20.96 2.39 -26.09
CA ASP A 286 -21.79 3.58 -25.94
C ASP A 286 -20.87 4.80 -26.06
N ASP A 287 -20.55 5.15 -27.30
CA ASP A 287 -20.17 6.51 -27.72
C ASP A 287 -20.26 6.59 -29.26
N GLN A 288 -21.47 6.76 -29.79
CA GLN A 288 -21.69 7.28 -31.13
C GLN A 288 -21.99 8.79 -31.04
N GLN A 289 -21.02 9.64 -31.42
CA GLN A 289 -21.21 10.56 -32.54
C GLN A 289 -19.92 11.33 -32.91
N CYS A 290 -19.40 11.00 -34.08
CA CYS A 290 -19.22 11.91 -35.24
C CYS A 290 -17.85 11.80 -35.93
N SER A 291 -17.94 11.82 -37.28
CA SER A 291 -16.90 11.90 -38.32
C SER A 291 -15.97 10.70 -38.52
N SER A 292 -16.18 10.10 -39.69
CA SER A 292 -15.22 9.33 -40.48
C SER A 292 -13.85 10.02 -40.53
N ASP A 293 -12.80 9.32 -40.10
CA ASP A 293 -11.49 9.37 -40.74
C ASP A 293 -10.67 8.11 -40.43
N ASN A 294 -10.14 7.55 -41.50
CA ASN A 294 -9.31 6.36 -41.58
C ASN A 294 -7.87 6.74 -41.20
N TYR A 295 -7.35 6.26 -40.07
CA TYR A 295 -5.90 6.12 -39.86
C TYR A 295 -5.62 5.11 -38.75
N ASN A 296 -4.61 4.26 -38.96
CA ASN A 296 -3.99 3.39 -37.96
C ASN A 296 -3.72 4.15 -36.65
N SER A 297 -4.64 4.09 -35.69
CA SER A 297 -4.36 4.51 -34.32
C SER A 297 -3.56 3.40 -33.69
N LEU A 298 -2.22 3.52 -33.76
CA LEU A 298 -1.30 2.83 -32.87
C LEU A 298 -1.84 3.01 -31.45
N LYS A 299 -2.49 1.98 -30.89
CA LYS A 299 -2.96 2.00 -29.50
C LYS A 299 -1.77 2.35 -28.63
N THR A 300 -1.76 3.58 -28.11
CA THR A 300 -0.74 4.02 -27.15
C THR A 300 -0.71 3.00 -26.01
N PRO A 301 0.47 2.50 -25.60
CA PRO A 301 0.56 1.53 -24.53
C PRO A 301 -0.14 2.07 -23.28
N LYS A 302 -1.16 1.35 -22.80
CA LYS A 302 -1.87 1.71 -21.56
C LYS A 302 -0.88 1.62 -20.41
N THR A 303 -0.60 2.73 -19.76
CA THR A 303 0.21 2.77 -18.53
C THR A 303 -0.68 2.58 -17.31
N TYR A 304 -0.15 1.90 -16.30
CA TYR A 304 -0.85 1.58 -15.07
C TYR A 304 -0.18 2.26 -13.88
N LEU A 305 -0.99 2.57 -12.87
CA LEU A 305 -0.56 3.07 -11.58
C LEU A 305 -0.82 1.98 -10.54
N CYS A 306 0.23 1.54 -9.87
CA CYS A 306 0.15 0.63 -8.74
C CYS A 306 0.17 1.43 -7.45
N ILE A 307 -0.80 1.17 -6.56
CA ILE A 307 -0.96 1.85 -5.28
C ILE A 307 -0.85 0.80 -4.18
N GLN A 308 0.24 0.83 -3.41
CA GLN A 308 0.46 -0.07 -2.28
C GLN A 308 -0.19 0.49 -1.01
N MET A 309 -1.05 -0.31 -0.41
CA MET A 309 -1.89 0.03 0.73
C MET A 309 -1.84 -1.08 1.80
N GLU A 310 -2.32 -0.76 3.00
CA GLU A 310 -2.55 -1.72 4.06
C GLU A 310 -3.51 -2.82 3.62
N PHE A 311 -3.11 -4.07 3.86
CA PHE A 311 -3.99 -5.22 3.67
C PHE A 311 -4.89 -5.39 4.91
N CYS A 312 -6.20 -5.32 4.69
CA CYS A 312 -7.22 -5.51 5.71
C CYS A 312 -7.70 -6.98 5.70
N SER A 313 -7.24 -7.79 6.66
CA SER A 313 -7.45 -9.25 6.63
C SER A 313 -8.86 -9.69 7.04
N GLU A 314 -9.58 -8.87 7.79
CA GLU A 314 -10.88 -9.23 8.36
C GLU A 314 -12.06 -8.92 7.42
N GLY A 315 -11.77 -8.58 6.16
CA GLY A 315 -12.76 -8.37 5.11
C GLY A 315 -13.45 -7.01 5.16
N THR A 316 -14.59 -6.91 4.49
CA THR A 316 -15.39 -5.68 4.35
C THR A 316 -16.56 -5.63 5.33
N LEU A 317 -17.10 -4.43 5.54
CA LEU A 317 -18.34 -4.24 6.29
C LEU A 317 -19.52 -4.91 5.60
N ARG A 318 -19.54 -4.97 4.26
CA ARG A 318 -20.54 -5.74 3.51
C ARG A 318 -20.56 -7.20 3.98
N LYS A 319 -19.40 -7.86 3.94
CA LYS A 319 -19.24 -9.25 4.39
C LYS A 319 -19.69 -9.41 5.84
N TRP A 320 -19.28 -8.49 6.72
CA TRP A 320 -19.68 -8.53 8.14
C TRP A 320 -21.20 -8.40 8.33
N ILE A 321 -21.88 -7.53 7.58
CA ILE A 321 -23.34 -7.36 7.66
C ILE A 321 -24.04 -8.62 7.15
N ASP A 322 -23.53 -9.25 6.08
CA ASP A 322 -24.11 -10.48 5.53
C ASP A 322 -23.98 -11.65 6.53
N GLU A 323 -22.79 -11.90 7.06
CA GLU A 323 -22.54 -12.93 8.08
C GLU A 323 -23.34 -12.68 9.37
N ARG A 324 -23.56 -11.42 9.75
CA ARG A 324 -24.44 -11.07 10.87
C ARG A 324 -25.89 -11.43 10.56
N ASN A 325 -26.36 -11.16 9.35
CA ASN A 325 -27.75 -11.41 8.95
C ASN A 325 -28.04 -12.91 8.78
N GLU A 326 -27.03 -13.74 8.55
CA GLU A 326 -27.19 -15.21 8.54
C GLU A 326 -27.47 -15.78 9.93
N LYS A 327 -27.16 -15.05 11.00
CA LYS A 327 -27.40 -15.48 12.39
C LYS A 327 -28.83 -15.14 12.83
N GLU A 328 -29.36 -15.99 13.71
CA GLU A 328 -30.65 -15.77 14.39
C GLU A 328 -30.55 -14.77 15.56
N GLU A 329 -29.33 -14.36 15.93
CA GLU A 329 -29.09 -13.42 17.02
C GLU A 329 -29.57 -12.00 16.67
N ASP A 330 -30.10 -11.30 17.67
CA ASP A 330 -30.46 -9.90 17.56
C ASP A 330 -29.23 -9.02 17.31
N ILE A 331 -29.44 -7.90 16.60
CA ILE A 331 -28.38 -6.94 16.32
C ILE A 331 -27.90 -6.30 17.63
N CYS A 332 -26.62 -6.48 17.96
CA CYS A 332 -25.98 -5.74 19.05
C CYS A 332 -25.84 -4.26 18.68
N ARG A 333 -26.77 -3.44 19.17
CA ARG A 333 -26.83 -1.99 18.94
C ARG A 333 -25.51 -1.29 19.28
N ASP A 334 -24.90 -1.59 20.43
CA ASP A 334 -23.66 -0.92 20.86
C ASP A 334 -22.50 -1.23 19.92
N LYS A 335 -22.40 -2.47 19.42
CA LYS A 335 -21.39 -2.86 18.43
C LYS A 335 -21.62 -2.14 17.10
N ALA A 336 -22.87 -2.06 16.65
CA ALA A 336 -23.25 -1.33 15.44
C ALA A 336 -22.87 0.16 15.54
N LEU A 337 -23.20 0.81 16.67
CA LEU A 337 -22.86 2.21 16.92
C LEU A 337 -21.35 2.44 17.08
N SER A 338 -20.62 1.51 17.68
CA SER A 338 -19.15 1.59 17.80
C SER A 338 -18.47 1.51 16.42
N ILE A 339 -18.91 0.57 15.57
CA ILE A 339 -18.42 0.48 14.17
C ILE A 339 -18.74 1.79 13.46
N PHE A 340 -19.99 2.26 13.57
CA PHE A 340 -20.43 3.48 12.90
C PHE A 340 -19.66 4.73 13.39
N GLN A 341 -19.37 4.84 14.68
CA GLN A 341 -18.54 5.92 15.24
C GLN A 341 -17.18 5.98 14.57
N ASN A 342 -16.50 4.84 14.40
CA ASN A 342 -15.20 4.79 13.73
C ASN A 342 -15.27 5.19 12.24
N ILE A 343 -16.36 4.82 11.54
CA ILE A 343 -16.61 5.29 10.17
C ILE A 343 -16.76 6.82 10.17
N VAL A 344 -17.58 7.36 11.07
CA VAL A 344 -17.83 8.81 11.17
C VAL A 344 -16.55 9.57 11.53
N ASP A 345 -15.71 9.05 12.42
CA ASP A 345 -14.42 9.67 12.78
C ASP A 345 -13.49 9.75 11.56
N GLY A 346 -13.42 8.69 10.75
CA GLY A 346 -12.66 8.70 9.49
C GLY A 346 -13.22 9.70 8.47
N VAL A 347 -14.54 9.77 8.30
CA VAL A 347 -15.18 10.73 7.39
C VAL A 347 -14.99 12.18 7.88
N GLN A 348 -15.09 12.41 9.19
CA GLN A 348 -14.81 13.70 9.80
C GLN A 348 -13.38 14.15 9.47
N TYR A 349 -12.40 13.24 9.57
CA TYR A 349 -11.02 13.53 9.18
C TYR A 349 -10.91 13.87 7.69
N ILE A 350 -11.52 13.09 6.79
CA ILE A 350 -11.53 13.36 5.34
C ILE A 350 -12.09 14.76 5.06
N HIS A 351 -13.23 15.12 5.67
CA HIS A 351 -13.86 16.44 5.51
C HIS A 351 -12.99 17.56 6.08
N SER A 352 -12.25 17.31 7.17
CA SER A 352 -11.30 18.28 7.74
C SER A 352 -10.10 18.58 6.84
N LYS A 353 -9.82 17.70 5.85
CA LYS A 353 -8.81 17.89 4.81
C LYS A 353 -9.37 18.52 3.54
N ASP A 354 -10.58 19.10 3.61
CA ASP A 354 -11.30 19.66 2.47
C ASP A 354 -11.52 18.65 1.33
N GLN A 355 -11.67 17.36 1.66
CA GLN A 355 -11.92 16.28 0.71
C GLN A 355 -13.29 15.61 0.93
N ILE A 356 -13.82 15.02 -0.12
CA ILE A 356 -15.10 14.28 -0.15
C ILE A 356 -14.84 12.90 -0.74
N HIS A 357 -15.39 11.85 -0.14
CA HIS A 357 -15.17 10.48 -0.57
C HIS A 357 -16.03 10.08 -1.79
N ARG A 358 -17.34 10.41 -1.78
CA ARG A 358 -18.34 10.18 -2.84
C ARG A 358 -18.71 8.72 -3.17
N ASP A 359 -18.14 7.75 -2.49
CA ASP A 359 -18.48 6.32 -2.69
C ASP A 359 -18.44 5.55 -1.37
N LEU A 360 -18.91 6.17 -0.29
CA LEU A 360 -19.07 5.47 0.97
C LEU A 360 -20.18 4.43 0.84
N LYS A 361 -19.80 3.18 1.07
CA LYS A 361 -20.69 2.00 1.09
C LYS A 361 -20.01 0.89 1.90
N PRO A 362 -20.76 -0.11 2.40
CA PRO A 362 -20.18 -1.21 3.17
C PRO A 362 -19.04 -1.96 2.46
N ASP A 363 -19.01 -2.00 1.14
CA ASP A 363 -17.92 -2.63 0.36
C ASP A 363 -16.59 -1.87 0.46
N ASN A 364 -16.65 -0.55 0.68
CA ASN A 364 -15.48 0.34 0.79
C ASN A 364 -15.07 0.61 2.25
N ILE A 365 -15.74 -0.04 3.21
CA ILE A 365 -15.36 -0.04 4.63
C ILE A 365 -14.79 -1.41 4.95
N LEU A 366 -13.57 -1.45 5.46
CA LEU A 366 -12.79 -2.67 5.71
C LEU A 366 -12.49 -2.82 7.20
N PHE A 367 -12.03 -4.00 7.60
CA PHE A 367 -11.51 -4.27 8.93
C PHE A 367 -10.04 -4.67 8.87
N GLY A 368 -9.18 -3.89 9.54
CA GLY A 368 -7.76 -4.19 9.71
C GLY A 368 -7.54 -5.47 10.51
N SER A 369 -6.31 -5.97 10.54
CA SER A 369 -5.96 -7.22 11.26
C SER A 369 -6.18 -7.17 12.77
N ASP A 370 -6.31 -5.97 13.34
CA ASP A 370 -6.63 -5.70 14.73
C ASP A 370 -8.14 -5.51 14.97
N GLY A 371 -8.97 -5.69 13.94
CA GLY A 371 -10.41 -5.44 13.96
C GLY A 371 -10.79 -3.97 13.85
N ALA A 372 -9.83 -3.06 13.63
CA ALA A 372 -10.14 -1.64 13.47
C ALA A 372 -10.85 -1.38 12.13
N VAL A 373 -11.88 -0.53 12.15
CA VAL A 373 -12.57 -0.07 10.94
C VAL A 373 -11.63 0.80 10.11
N LYS A 374 -11.55 0.55 8.79
CA LYS A 374 -10.72 1.28 7.82
C LYS A 374 -11.56 1.71 6.62
N ILE A 375 -11.66 3.00 6.35
CA ILE A 375 -12.23 3.51 5.10
C ILE A 375 -11.22 3.32 3.98
N GLY A 376 -11.64 2.67 2.89
CA GLY A 376 -10.84 2.41 1.69
C GLY A 376 -11.51 2.88 0.41
N ASP A 377 -10.86 2.60 -0.72
CA ASP A 377 -11.27 2.98 -2.08
C ASP A 377 -11.56 4.48 -2.29
N PHE A 378 -10.49 5.22 -2.54
CA PHE A 378 -10.54 6.66 -2.77
C PHE A 378 -10.58 7.01 -4.27
N GLY A 379 -10.97 6.06 -5.14
CA GLY A 379 -11.00 6.25 -6.60
C GLY A 379 -11.91 7.39 -7.07
N LEU A 380 -12.88 7.79 -6.23
CA LEU A 380 -13.76 8.91 -6.49
C LEU A 380 -13.48 10.13 -5.60
N VAL A 381 -12.38 10.18 -4.84
CA VAL A 381 -12.09 11.33 -3.98
C VAL A 381 -11.94 12.63 -4.76
N THR A 382 -12.36 13.75 -4.17
CA THR A 382 -12.24 15.08 -4.76
C THR A 382 -12.22 16.17 -3.69
N THR A 383 -11.74 17.37 -4.04
CA THR A 383 -11.72 18.51 -3.11
C THR A 383 -13.09 19.17 -3.01
N ILE A 384 -13.40 19.77 -1.86
CA ILE A 384 -14.66 20.52 -1.63
C ILE A 384 -14.66 21.81 -2.47
N ARG A 385 -13.52 22.52 -2.46
CA ARG A 385 -13.29 23.81 -3.13
C ARG A 385 -12.14 23.70 -4.14
N SER A 386 -12.14 24.58 -5.14
CA SER A 386 -10.99 24.78 -6.03
C SER A 386 -9.89 25.56 -5.30
N GLU A 387 -8.69 25.62 -5.88
CA GLU A 387 -7.57 26.42 -5.38
C GLU A 387 -7.92 27.90 -5.18
N HIS A 388 -8.94 28.39 -5.89
CA HIS A 388 -9.45 29.75 -5.84
C HIS A 388 -10.67 29.91 -4.90
N GLY A 389 -10.97 28.91 -4.07
CA GLY A 389 -12.05 28.94 -3.08
C GLY A 389 -13.47 28.73 -3.65
N ALA A 390 -13.62 28.58 -4.97
CA ALA A 390 -14.90 28.35 -5.62
C ALA A 390 -15.36 26.89 -5.47
N SER A 391 -16.67 26.65 -5.49
CA SER A 391 -17.20 25.27 -5.53
C SER A 391 -16.80 24.56 -6.81
N VAL A 392 -16.38 23.30 -6.69
CA VAL A 392 -15.93 22.49 -7.83
C VAL A 392 -17.12 21.87 -8.57
N TYR A 393 -17.14 21.99 -9.90
CA TYR A 393 -18.04 21.20 -10.74
C TYR A 393 -17.50 19.77 -10.87
N ARG A 394 -18.36 18.79 -10.67
CA ARG A 394 -18.02 17.37 -10.58
C ARG A 394 -18.82 16.57 -11.60
N THR A 395 -18.21 15.48 -12.07
CA THR A 395 -18.87 14.50 -12.95
C THR A 395 -20.12 13.96 -12.25
N LYS A 396 -21.25 14.01 -12.95
CA LYS A 396 -22.53 13.48 -12.47
C LYS A 396 -22.50 11.96 -12.40
N GLY A 397 -23.30 11.37 -11.52
CA GLY A 397 -23.60 9.93 -11.53
C GLY A 397 -22.41 9.00 -11.28
N ARG A 398 -21.28 9.51 -10.76
CA ARG A 398 -20.15 8.67 -10.33
C ARG A 398 -20.37 8.12 -8.93
N GLY A 399 -20.10 6.84 -8.74
CA GLY A 399 -20.28 6.11 -7.48
C GLY A 399 -21.39 5.07 -7.56
N THR A 400 -21.61 4.37 -6.45
CA THR A 400 -22.58 3.28 -6.38
C THR A 400 -23.99 3.84 -6.16
N ARG A 401 -24.86 3.75 -7.17
CA ARG A 401 -26.19 4.39 -7.17
C ARG A 401 -26.99 4.13 -5.90
N SER A 402 -26.93 2.92 -5.33
CA SER A 402 -27.69 2.54 -4.13
C SER A 402 -27.36 3.39 -2.89
N TYR A 403 -26.13 3.86 -2.71
CA TYR A 403 -25.72 4.72 -1.57
C TYR A 403 -25.55 6.19 -1.94
N MET A 404 -25.62 6.51 -3.23
CA MET A 404 -25.45 7.86 -3.79
C MET A 404 -26.59 8.80 -3.36
N SER A 405 -26.23 10.02 -2.94
CA SER A 405 -27.20 11.07 -2.63
C SER A 405 -27.97 11.57 -3.87
N PRO A 406 -29.19 12.13 -3.72
CA PRO A 406 -29.99 12.63 -4.85
C PRO A 406 -29.28 13.70 -5.69
N GLU A 407 -28.52 14.59 -5.06
CA GLU A 407 -27.77 15.64 -5.75
C GLU A 407 -26.53 15.11 -6.46
N GLN A 408 -25.90 14.05 -5.96
CA GLN A 408 -24.77 13.42 -6.66
C GLN A 408 -25.23 12.69 -7.94
N GLU A 409 -26.47 12.20 -7.95
CA GLU A 409 -27.11 11.58 -9.12
C GLU A 409 -27.49 12.63 -10.18
N ASN A 410 -28.08 13.76 -9.76
CA ASN A 410 -28.73 14.70 -10.68
C ASN A 410 -27.95 15.99 -10.96
N GLN A 411 -27.03 16.38 -10.07
CA GLN A 411 -26.36 17.68 -10.10
C GLN A 411 -24.85 17.52 -10.25
N SER A 412 -24.20 18.53 -10.82
CA SER A 412 -22.74 18.61 -10.92
C SER A 412 -22.09 19.39 -9.78
N LYS A 413 -22.89 20.10 -8.97
CA LYS A 413 -22.41 20.89 -7.83
C LYS A 413 -23.03 20.34 -6.55
N TYR A 414 -22.18 19.79 -5.71
CA TYR A 414 -22.53 19.26 -4.38
C TYR A 414 -21.32 19.43 -3.45
N ASP A 415 -21.50 19.16 -2.16
CA ASP A 415 -20.51 19.35 -1.11
C ASP A 415 -20.31 18.05 -0.31
N GLU A 416 -19.66 18.14 0.86
CA GLU A 416 -19.39 16.99 1.71
C GLU A 416 -20.66 16.29 2.25
N LYS A 417 -21.84 16.91 2.10
CA LYS A 417 -23.11 16.34 2.56
C LYS A 417 -23.55 15.13 1.76
N VAL A 418 -22.95 14.86 0.60
CA VAL A 418 -23.18 13.61 -0.15
C VAL A 418 -22.72 12.39 0.66
N ASP A 419 -21.58 12.50 1.34
CA ASP A 419 -21.04 11.43 2.21
C ASP A 419 -21.97 11.21 3.42
N ILE A 420 -22.57 12.28 3.94
CA ILE A 420 -23.51 12.21 5.07
C ILE A 420 -24.78 11.44 4.71
N PHE A 421 -25.26 11.57 3.48
CA PHE A 421 -26.40 10.77 3.01
C PHE A 421 -26.05 9.28 2.97
N SER A 422 -24.88 8.93 2.42
CA SER A 422 -24.39 7.56 2.38
C SER A 422 -24.21 6.98 3.78
N LEU A 423 -23.68 7.75 4.73
CA LEU A 423 -23.58 7.36 6.14
C LEU A 423 -24.95 7.06 6.76
N GLY A 424 -26.01 7.78 6.39
CA GLY A 424 -27.35 7.55 6.92
C GLY A 424 -27.88 6.16 6.51
N LEU A 425 -27.62 5.77 5.26
CA LEU A 425 -27.97 4.44 4.75
C LEU A 425 -27.14 3.34 5.42
N ILE A 426 -25.83 3.58 5.63
CA ILE A 426 -24.95 2.64 6.34
C ILE A 426 -25.41 2.44 7.78
N LEU A 427 -25.74 3.51 8.52
CA LEU A 427 -26.22 3.40 9.89
C LEU A 427 -27.53 2.61 9.98
N PHE A 428 -28.47 2.85 9.06
CA PHE A 428 -29.70 2.07 8.99
C PHE A 428 -29.40 0.57 8.83
N GLU A 429 -28.51 0.21 7.90
CA GLU A 429 -28.18 -1.18 7.61
C GLU A 429 -27.40 -1.88 8.73
N LEU A 430 -26.64 -1.10 9.50
CA LEU A 430 -25.99 -1.58 10.73
C LEU A 430 -26.99 -1.91 11.84
N LEU A 431 -28.17 -1.29 11.85
CA LEU A 431 -29.19 -1.44 12.90
C LEU A 431 -30.39 -2.30 12.49
N TRP A 432 -30.61 -2.49 11.19
CA TRP A 432 -31.75 -3.22 10.67
C TRP A 432 -31.32 -4.41 9.81
N LYS A 433 -31.90 -5.58 10.10
CA LYS A 433 -31.66 -6.82 9.35
C LYS A 433 -32.47 -6.77 8.05
N LEU A 434 -31.78 -6.88 6.93
CA LEU A 434 -32.39 -7.08 5.61
C LEU A 434 -31.98 -8.48 5.17
N ALA A 435 -32.88 -9.46 5.32
CA ALA A 435 -32.58 -10.87 5.18
C ALA A 435 -32.39 -11.30 3.71
N THR A 436 -33.01 -10.58 2.77
CA THR A 436 -32.94 -10.93 1.34
C THR A 436 -32.74 -9.72 0.44
N GLY A 437 -32.17 -9.96 -0.75
CA GLY A 437 -32.07 -8.94 -1.80
C GLY A 437 -33.44 -8.39 -2.24
N MET A 438 -34.49 -9.22 -2.21
CA MET A 438 -35.86 -8.78 -2.54
C MET A 438 -36.42 -7.83 -1.48
N GLU A 439 -36.24 -8.14 -0.20
CA GLU A 439 -36.62 -7.27 0.91
C GLU A 439 -35.88 -5.94 0.80
N ARG A 440 -34.55 -5.99 0.60
CA ARG A 440 -33.75 -4.79 0.35
C ARG A 440 -34.30 -3.99 -0.83
N GLY A 441 -34.64 -4.61 -1.96
CA GLY A 441 -35.20 -3.95 -3.13
C GLY A 441 -36.52 -3.22 -2.87
N LYS A 442 -37.34 -3.69 -1.91
CA LYS A 442 -38.59 -3.04 -1.50
C LYS A 442 -38.36 -1.88 -0.52
N ILE A 443 -37.50 -2.08 0.48
CA ILE A 443 -37.27 -1.11 1.55
C ILE A 443 -36.36 0.04 1.11
N TRP A 444 -35.34 -0.25 0.31
CA TRP A 444 -34.26 0.69 -0.01
C TRP A 444 -34.72 1.97 -0.74
N PRO A 445 -35.60 1.91 -1.75
CA PRO A 445 -36.11 3.11 -2.41
C PRO A 445 -36.92 4.03 -1.48
N ASP A 446 -37.60 3.45 -0.51
CA ASP A 446 -38.41 4.18 0.48
C ASP A 446 -37.54 4.80 1.56
N LEU A 447 -36.54 4.06 2.05
CA LEU A 447 -35.55 4.56 3.00
C LEU A 447 -34.82 5.80 2.47
N ARG A 448 -34.40 5.77 1.20
CA ARG A 448 -33.77 6.93 0.53
C ARG A 448 -34.66 8.17 0.49
N ARG A 449 -35.98 8.01 0.60
CA ARG A 449 -36.97 9.10 0.68
C ARG A 449 -37.38 9.41 2.13
N GLY A 450 -36.68 8.86 3.12
CA GLY A 450 -36.96 9.05 4.54
C GLY A 450 -38.15 8.25 5.07
N ARG A 451 -38.59 7.19 4.36
CA ARG A 451 -39.63 6.26 4.82
C ARG A 451 -39.00 4.96 5.34
N PHE A 452 -39.20 4.66 6.60
CA PHE A 452 -38.58 3.53 7.29
C PHE A 452 -39.53 2.33 7.38
N PRO A 453 -39.02 1.09 7.57
CA PRO A 453 -39.85 -0.05 7.88
C PRO A 453 -40.67 0.16 9.16
N GLU A 454 -41.80 -0.54 9.22
CA GLU A 454 -42.62 -0.60 10.41
C GLU A 454 -41.78 -1.07 11.61
N ASN A 455 -41.97 -0.43 12.77
CA ASN A 455 -41.22 -0.65 14.01
C ASN A 455 -39.78 -0.14 14.10
N PHE A 456 -39.13 0.28 13.01
CA PHE A 456 -37.76 0.84 13.10
C PHE A 456 -37.70 2.04 14.06
N CYS A 457 -38.66 2.96 13.95
CA CYS A 457 -38.74 4.14 14.81
C CYS A 457 -39.05 3.82 16.29
N ASN A 458 -39.74 2.71 16.55
CA ASN A 458 -40.06 2.26 17.90
C ASN A 458 -38.84 1.61 18.57
N GLN A 459 -38.09 0.81 17.81
CA GLN A 459 -36.90 0.11 18.32
C GLN A 459 -35.66 1.01 18.41
N TYR A 460 -35.51 1.97 17.49
CA TYR A 460 -34.33 2.81 17.37
C TYR A 460 -34.71 4.30 17.29
N THR A 461 -35.50 4.81 18.24
CA THR A 461 -36.07 6.18 18.17
C THR A 461 -35.03 7.29 18.01
N SER A 462 -33.91 7.18 18.73
CA SER A 462 -32.84 8.17 18.69
C SER A 462 -32.06 8.14 17.37
N GLU A 463 -31.76 6.94 16.88
CA GLU A 463 -31.04 6.69 15.64
C GLU A 463 -31.94 7.02 14.45
N HIS A 464 -33.23 6.69 14.51
CA HIS A 464 -34.23 7.10 13.52
C HIS A 464 -34.19 8.61 13.33
N THR A 465 -34.27 9.39 14.42
CA THR A 465 -34.19 10.86 14.35
C THR A 465 -32.89 11.34 13.67
N LEU A 466 -31.76 10.70 13.96
CA LEU A 466 -30.48 11.02 13.34
C LEU A 466 -30.45 10.66 11.85
N ILE A 467 -30.86 9.44 11.49
CA ILE A 467 -30.88 8.93 10.11
C ILE A 467 -31.85 9.78 9.27
N THR A 468 -33.03 10.14 9.76
CA THR A 468 -33.96 11.03 9.05
C THR A 468 -33.29 12.37 8.68
N ARG A 469 -32.48 12.94 9.57
CA ARG A 469 -31.74 14.17 9.27
C ARG A 469 -30.63 13.93 8.24
N MET A 470 -29.91 12.82 8.35
CA MET A 470 -28.85 12.45 7.40
C MET A 470 -29.38 12.16 5.99
N LEU A 471 -30.58 11.59 5.88
CA LEU A 471 -31.25 11.27 4.61
C LEU A 471 -32.11 12.43 4.07
N SER A 472 -31.97 13.65 4.61
CA SER A 472 -32.73 14.79 4.10
C SER A 472 -32.42 15.07 2.64
N GLU A 473 -33.46 15.28 1.83
CA GLU A 473 -33.34 15.67 0.42
C GLU A 473 -32.58 16.99 0.25
N LEU A 474 -32.71 17.92 1.20
CA LEU A 474 -31.98 19.18 1.22
C LEU A 474 -30.61 19.00 1.90
N PRO A 475 -29.47 19.08 1.19
CA PRO A 475 -28.15 18.75 1.75
C PRO A 475 -27.77 19.61 2.97
N ARG A 476 -28.17 20.89 2.96
CA ARG A 476 -27.98 21.83 4.08
C ARG A 476 -28.64 21.40 5.40
N ARG A 477 -29.69 20.57 5.35
CA ARG A 477 -30.37 20.05 6.56
C ARG A 477 -29.66 18.85 7.17
N ARG A 478 -28.79 18.20 6.40
CA ARG A 478 -27.97 17.09 6.91
C ARG A 478 -26.95 17.62 7.92
N PRO A 479 -26.73 16.93 9.06
CA PRO A 479 -25.69 17.32 10.02
C PRO A 479 -24.29 17.22 9.39
N THR A 480 -23.28 17.82 10.02
CA THR A 480 -21.89 17.56 9.65
C THR A 480 -21.40 16.24 10.27
N ALA A 481 -20.30 15.68 9.76
CA ALA A 481 -19.67 14.52 10.40
C ALA A 481 -19.31 14.78 11.87
N THR A 482 -18.87 16.01 12.19
CA THR A 482 -18.61 16.46 13.56
C THR A 482 -19.86 16.43 14.44
N ASP A 483 -21.01 16.88 13.92
CA ASP A 483 -22.27 16.86 14.68
C ASP A 483 -22.74 15.42 14.95
N ILE A 484 -22.56 14.53 13.97
CA ILE A 484 -22.88 13.10 14.09
C ILE A 484 -21.99 12.46 15.16
N ALA A 485 -20.67 12.66 15.09
CA ALA A 485 -19.72 12.11 16.05
C ALA A 485 -20.08 12.52 17.50
N LYS A 486 -20.42 13.80 17.72
CA LYS A 486 -20.89 14.28 19.03
C LYS A 486 -22.18 13.58 19.47
N ARG A 487 -23.14 13.43 18.56
CA ARG A 487 -24.42 12.78 18.87
C ARG A 487 -24.24 11.30 19.22
N LEU A 488 -23.38 10.58 18.52
CA LEU A 488 -23.10 9.17 18.78
C LEU A 488 -22.45 8.94 20.15
N LYS A 489 -21.52 9.79 20.57
CA LYS A 489 -20.96 9.75 21.92
C LYS A 489 -22.03 9.82 22.99
N VAL A 490 -22.99 10.76 22.85
CA VAL A 490 -24.14 10.86 23.78
C VAL A 490 -24.99 9.58 23.77
N LEU A 491 -25.20 8.96 22.59
CA LEU A 491 -25.98 7.72 22.48
C LEU A 491 -25.29 6.49 23.09
N LEU A 492 -23.96 6.48 23.12
CA LEU A 492 -23.14 5.45 23.75
C LEU A 492 -22.98 5.68 25.26
N GLU A 493 -22.79 6.93 25.69
CA GLU A 493 -22.58 7.33 27.10
C GLU A 493 -23.87 7.35 27.92
N GLY A 494 -25.00 7.76 27.31
CA GLY A 494 -26.29 7.88 27.99
C GLY A 494 -26.83 6.57 28.59
N GLN A 495 -26.21 5.43 28.30
CA GLN A 495 -26.54 4.13 28.90
C GLN A 495 -25.67 3.73 30.09
N ASN A 496 -24.48 4.31 30.27
CA ASN A 496 -23.66 4.00 31.44
C ASN A 496 -24.33 4.52 32.73
N GLY A 497 -25.06 5.64 32.65
CA GLY A 497 -25.85 6.18 33.77
C GLY A 497 -27.09 5.36 34.13
N GLU A 498 -27.69 4.60 33.20
CA GLU A 498 -28.83 3.71 33.48
C GLU A 498 -28.40 2.32 33.97
N ARG A 499 -27.22 1.83 33.56
CA ARG A 499 -26.66 0.57 34.09
C ARG A 499 -26.23 0.73 35.56
N ASP A 500 -25.68 1.88 35.95
CA ASP A 500 -25.31 2.14 37.35
C ASP A 500 -26.53 2.24 38.29
N MET A 501 -27.70 2.69 37.81
CA MET A 501 -28.94 2.71 38.61
C MET A 501 -29.65 1.36 38.71
N ARG A 502 -29.31 0.37 37.87
CA ARG A 502 -29.85 -1.00 37.95
C ARG A 502 -28.97 -1.95 38.76
N THR A 503 -27.83 -1.48 39.27
CA THR A 503 -26.85 -2.29 40.00
C THR A 503 -26.63 -1.80 41.45
N VAL A 504 -27.51 -0.96 41.98
CA VAL A 504 -27.50 -0.50 43.39
C VAL A 504 -28.75 -0.98 44.11
#